data_AF-A0A0S7YR05-F1
#
_entry.id   AF-A0A0S7YR05-F1
#
_cell.length_a   1.000
_cell.length_b   1.000
_cell.length_c   1.000
_cell.angle_alpha   90.00
_cell.angle_beta   90.00
_cell.angle_gamma   90.00
#
_symmetry.space_group_name_H-M   'P 1'
#
loop_
_entity.id
_entity.type
_entity.pdbx_description
1 polymer ?
#
loop_
_entity_poly.entity_id
_entity_poly.type
_entity_poly.pdbx_seq_one_letter_code
_entity_poly.pdbx_strand_id
1 'polypeptide(L)'
;MFVEGNIIDLGVTQLQVVDACSGLRYLLPLLALGVIFAHFFEKTAWKRVSLVLATIPIAIFANGIRIGITGFLAQRYGPDAAEGFFHGFSGWLIFVFALSLMVLLHRLLLLVPSNSPVRGGASGSDPAADGVGKKSSHNWTAVVITSVVLLGGGLWSLRISNLPPLQLSSGLSSFPLSFGGWTGTTETLDPRIVELSGAEEAFNAAYFTNGGGLVSLYVGYRGSPFTESANFFHSPNVCMPSLGWKTLQIDSHTIDGVPVFGQLTVRKMVIEKMGIRQLVYYWFQTNRRVSADVNLNRLHLTLHALERKNTYDLFIRPITPVGPAEDAAMAEARLDRFTRALMSTLTAFLAENVVAPDGVK
;
A
#
# COMPACT_ATOMS: atom_id res chain seq x y z
N MET A 1 -28.34 -12.58 -9.90
CA MET A 1 -27.07 -11.89 -10.17
C MET A 1 -27.42 -10.45 -10.49
N PHE A 2 -27.40 -9.57 -9.48
CA PHE A 2 -27.70 -8.16 -9.65
C PHE A 2 -26.37 -7.43 -9.80
N VAL A 3 -26.19 -6.75 -10.93
CA VAL A 3 -25.05 -5.87 -11.17
C VAL A 3 -25.52 -4.46 -10.87
N GLU A 4 -25.23 -3.98 -9.67
CA GLU A 4 -25.24 -2.56 -9.35
C GLU A 4 -23.79 -2.13 -9.09
N GLY A 5 -23.43 -0.98 -9.66
CA GLY A 5 -22.11 -0.34 -9.65
C GLY A 5 -21.03 -0.97 -8.78
N ASN A 6 -20.11 -1.69 -9.44
CA ASN A 6 -18.76 -2.00 -8.97
C ASN A 6 -18.63 -2.95 -7.76
N ILE A 7 -19.63 -3.77 -7.45
CA ILE A 7 -19.53 -4.81 -6.41
C ILE A 7 -19.92 -6.15 -7.01
N ILE A 8 -18.97 -7.09 -7.07
CA ILE A 8 -19.27 -8.50 -7.39
C ILE A 8 -19.32 -9.24 -6.05
N ASP A 9 -20.53 -9.57 -5.63
CA ASP A 9 -20.78 -10.33 -4.41
C ASP A 9 -20.62 -11.83 -4.68
N LEU A 10 -19.60 -12.43 -4.07
CA LEU A 10 -19.36 -13.87 -4.07
C LEU A 10 -19.57 -14.44 -2.66
N GLY A 11 -20.62 -14.04 -1.95
CA GLY A 11 -21.29 -14.80 -0.88
C GLY A 11 -20.52 -15.14 0.41
N VAL A 12 -19.20 -15.00 0.41
CA VAL A 12 -18.31 -15.23 1.57
C VAL A 12 -17.01 -14.41 1.49
N THR A 13 -16.79 -13.69 0.39
CA THR A 13 -15.68 -12.73 0.25
C THR A 13 -16.13 -11.59 -0.66
N GLN A 14 -16.34 -10.42 -0.07
CA GLN A 14 -16.53 -9.19 -0.83
C GLN A 14 -15.16 -8.68 -1.26
N LEU A 15 -14.73 -9.10 -2.44
CA LEU A 15 -13.67 -8.42 -3.19
C LEU A 15 -14.20 -7.02 -3.57
N GLN A 16 -14.11 -6.09 -2.62
CA GLN A 16 -14.36 -4.68 -2.87
C GLN A 16 -13.43 -4.23 -3.99
N VAL A 17 -14.01 -3.78 -5.09
CA VAL A 17 -13.34 -3.17 -6.25
C VAL A 17 -12.73 -1.79 -5.88
N VAL A 18 -12.55 -1.50 -4.59
CA VAL A 18 -11.82 -0.34 -4.09
C VAL A 18 -10.30 -0.60 -4.07
N ASP A 19 -9.87 -1.87 -4.05
CA ASP A 19 -8.45 -2.25 -4.23
C ASP A 19 -8.01 -2.36 -5.70
N ALA A 20 -8.74 -1.73 -6.61
CA ALA A 20 -8.29 -1.43 -7.97
C ALA A 20 -6.96 -0.63 -7.99
N CYS A 21 -6.55 -0.04 -6.86
CA CYS A 21 -5.30 0.69 -6.71
C CYS A 21 -4.04 -0.20 -6.71
N SER A 22 -4.15 -1.53 -6.65
CA SER A 22 -2.98 -2.39 -6.89
C SER A 22 -2.52 -2.39 -8.36
N GLY A 23 -3.38 -1.98 -9.30
CA GLY A 23 -3.07 -1.93 -10.73
C GLY A 23 -1.99 -0.90 -11.08
N LEU A 24 -1.96 0.25 -10.40
CA LEU A 24 -0.93 1.28 -10.60
C LEU A 24 0.46 0.81 -10.18
N ARG A 25 0.55 -0.12 -9.21
CA ARG A 25 1.83 -0.67 -8.70
C ARG A 25 2.62 -1.40 -9.78
N TYR A 26 1.95 -1.99 -10.77
CA TYR A 26 2.57 -2.75 -11.86
C TYR A 26 2.51 -2.03 -13.20
N LEU A 27 1.49 -1.19 -13.41
CA LEU A 27 1.37 -0.36 -14.62
C LEU A 27 2.55 0.61 -14.75
N LEU A 28 2.94 1.30 -13.68
CA LEU A 28 4.02 2.29 -13.73
C LEU A 28 5.40 1.64 -14.04
N PRO A 29 5.80 0.53 -13.38
CA PRO A 29 7.04 -0.17 -13.75
C PRO A 29 7.01 -0.74 -15.17
N LEU A 30 5.88 -1.31 -15.62
CA LEU A 30 5.75 -1.85 -16.99
C LEU A 30 5.81 -0.73 -18.03
N LEU A 31 5.17 0.41 -17.76
CA LEU A 31 5.23 1.59 -18.62
C LEU A 31 6.67 2.14 -18.69
N ALA A 32 7.35 2.26 -17.55
CA ALA A 32 8.74 2.71 -17.49
C ALA A 32 9.67 1.76 -18.27
N LEU A 33 9.50 0.45 -18.07
CA LEU A 33 10.25 -0.57 -18.81
C LEU A 33 9.94 -0.52 -20.30
N GLY A 34 8.67 -0.28 -20.69
CA GLY A 34 8.27 -0.19 -22.08
C GLY A 34 8.83 1.05 -22.78
N VAL A 35 8.91 2.18 -22.07
CA VAL A 35 9.57 3.41 -22.56
C VAL A 35 11.07 3.17 -22.73
N ILE A 36 11.74 2.54 -21.77
CA ILE A 36 13.17 2.18 -21.87
C ILE A 36 13.38 1.23 -23.07
N PHE A 37 12.57 0.18 -23.16
CA PHE A 37 12.66 -0.79 -24.25
C PHE A 37 12.48 -0.13 -25.62
N ALA A 38 11.41 0.66 -25.80
CA ALA A 38 11.18 1.38 -27.05
C ALA A 38 12.28 2.41 -27.36
N HIS A 39 12.85 3.06 -26.32
CA HIS A 39 13.96 4.00 -26.49
C HIS A 39 15.21 3.35 -27.07
N PHE A 40 15.59 2.18 -26.55
CA PHE A 40 16.87 1.56 -26.86
C PHE A 40 16.82 0.55 -28.00
N PHE A 41 15.68 -0.12 -28.23
CA PHE A 41 15.59 -1.21 -29.21
C PHE A 41 15.01 -0.78 -30.57
N GLU A 42 14.26 0.31 -30.63
CA GLU A 42 13.62 0.77 -31.87
C GLU A 42 14.17 2.12 -32.33
N LYS A 43 14.72 2.14 -33.55
CA LYS A 43 15.31 3.34 -34.15
C LYS A 43 14.25 4.22 -34.83
N THR A 44 13.11 3.64 -35.18
CA THR A 44 12.05 4.30 -35.94
C THR A 44 11.06 4.98 -35.01
N ALA A 45 10.92 6.32 -35.11
CA ALA A 45 10.11 7.11 -34.18
C ALA A 45 8.64 6.66 -34.10
N TRP A 46 8.00 6.30 -35.22
CA TRP A 46 6.61 5.82 -35.20
C TRP A 46 6.48 4.46 -34.53
N LYS A 47 7.38 3.50 -34.81
CA LYS A 47 7.39 2.16 -34.18
C LYS A 47 7.65 2.27 -32.68
N ARG A 48 8.51 3.20 -32.28
CA ARG A 48 8.80 3.53 -30.88
C ARG A 48 7.55 4.03 -30.16
N VAL A 49 6.84 5.00 -30.72
CA VAL A 49 5.60 5.52 -30.14
C VAL A 49 4.54 4.42 -30.08
N SER A 50 4.39 3.61 -31.13
CA SER A 50 3.48 2.46 -31.14
C SER A 50 3.80 1.42 -30.07
N LEU A 51 5.09 1.12 -29.83
CA LEU A 51 5.52 0.20 -28.77
C LEU A 51 5.16 0.74 -27.37
N VAL A 52 5.40 2.02 -27.11
CA VAL A 52 5.04 2.65 -25.82
C VAL A 52 3.54 2.66 -25.61
N LEU A 53 2.77 3.01 -26.65
CA LEU A 53 1.30 3.00 -26.58
C LEU A 53 0.77 1.59 -26.36
N ALA A 54 1.38 0.57 -26.98
CA ALA A 54 1.01 -0.83 -26.78
C ALA A 54 1.39 -1.36 -25.39
N THR A 55 2.31 -0.73 -24.66
CA THR A 55 2.61 -1.09 -23.27
C THR A 55 1.39 -0.93 -22.37
N ILE A 56 0.52 0.06 -22.63
CA ILE A 56 -0.69 0.30 -21.84
C ILE A 56 -1.66 -0.90 -21.89
N PRO A 57 -2.16 -1.35 -23.06
CA PRO A 57 -3.04 -2.51 -23.12
C PRO A 57 -2.35 -3.82 -22.68
N ILE A 58 -1.05 -3.99 -22.95
CA ILE A 58 -0.29 -5.15 -22.45
C ILE A 58 -0.29 -5.18 -20.92
N ALA A 59 -0.05 -4.04 -20.27
CA ALA A 59 -0.05 -3.95 -18.82
C ALA A 59 -1.45 -4.17 -18.22
N ILE A 60 -2.49 -3.64 -18.84
CA ILE A 60 -3.89 -3.89 -18.43
C ILE A 60 -4.22 -5.39 -18.54
N PHE A 61 -3.87 -6.03 -19.65
CA PHE A 61 -4.12 -7.44 -19.89
C PHE A 61 -3.36 -8.34 -18.90
N ALA A 62 -2.06 -8.08 -18.70
CA ALA A 62 -1.22 -8.78 -17.74
C ALA A 62 -1.75 -8.65 -16.31
N ASN A 63 -2.23 -7.46 -15.94
CA ASN A 63 -2.88 -7.22 -14.65
C ASN A 63 -4.24 -7.93 -14.54
N GLY A 64 -5.01 -8.03 -15.62
CA GLY A 64 -6.27 -8.79 -15.65
C GLY A 64 -6.05 -10.29 -15.43
N ILE A 65 -5.05 -10.88 -16.08
CA ILE A 65 -4.64 -12.28 -15.85
C ILE A 65 -4.25 -12.49 -14.39
N ARG A 66 -3.47 -11.55 -13.81
CA ARG A 66 -3.10 -11.60 -12.39
C ARG A 66 -4.33 -11.75 -11.50
N ILE A 67 -5.26 -10.80 -11.63
CA ILE A 67 -6.47 -10.72 -10.81
C ILE A 67 -7.30 -11.99 -10.97
N GLY A 68 -7.44 -12.50 -12.20
CA GLY A 68 -8.14 -13.74 -12.48
C GLY A 68 -7.49 -14.96 -11.83
N ILE A 69 -6.17 -15.12 -11.95
CA ILE A 69 -5.42 -16.23 -11.34
C ILE A 69 -5.50 -16.16 -9.83
N THR A 70 -5.29 -14.98 -9.23
CA THR A 70 -5.35 -14.80 -7.78
C THR A 70 -6.76 -15.05 -7.24
N GLY A 71 -7.80 -14.60 -7.96
CA GLY A 71 -9.19 -14.85 -7.60
C GLY A 71 -9.57 -16.34 -7.68
N PHE A 72 -9.12 -17.02 -8.74
CA PHE A 72 -9.32 -18.46 -8.89
C PHE A 72 -8.63 -19.28 -7.80
N LEU A 73 -7.38 -18.93 -7.47
CA LEU A 73 -6.61 -19.56 -6.40
C LEU A 73 -7.28 -19.35 -5.04
N ALA A 74 -7.71 -18.12 -4.74
CA ALA A 74 -8.42 -17.79 -3.50
C ALA A 74 -9.72 -18.59 -3.34
N GLN A 75 -10.46 -18.79 -4.43
CA GLN A 75 -11.72 -19.55 -4.40
C GLN A 75 -11.49 -21.06 -4.19
N ARG A 76 -10.41 -21.63 -4.75
CA ARG A 76 -10.18 -23.09 -4.76
C ARG A 76 -9.34 -23.60 -3.61
N TYR A 77 -8.38 -22.80 -3.15
CA TYR A 77 -7.37 -23.20 -2.16
C TYR A 77 -7.40 -22.36 -0.88
N GLY A 78 -8.35 -21.43 -0.76
CA GLY A 78 -8.48 -20.53 0.37
C GLY A 78 -7.59 -19.28 0.25
N PRO A 79 -7.87 -18.26 1.08
CA PRO A 79 -7.15 -16.97 1.05
C PRO A 79 -5.65 -17.11 1.35
N ASP A 80 -5.26 -18.01 2.26
CA ASP A 80 -3.88 -18.21 2.68
C ASP A 80 -2.96 -18.69 1.54
N ALA A 81 -3.52 -19.43 0.58
CA ALA A 81 -2.79 -19.87 -0.61
C ALA A 81 -2.50 -18.71 -1.58
N ALA A 82 -3.35 -17.67 -1.60
CA ALA A 82 -3.18 -16.52 -2.47
C ALA A 82 -2.19 -15.47 -1.91
N GLU A 83 -1.99 -15.45 -0.59
CA GLU A 83 -1.16 -14.45 0.11
C GLU A 83 0.34 -14.78 0.15
N GLY A 84 0.74 -16.04 0.40
CA GLY A 84 2.15 -16.39 0.60
C GLY A 84 2.94 -16.65 -0.69
N PHE A 85 2.93 -17.88 -1.18
CA PHE A 85 3.78 -18.33 -2.30
C PHE A 85 3.38 -17.72 -3.65
N PHE A 86 2.07 -17.59 -3.91
CA PHE A 86 1.58 -17.12 -5.21
C PHE A 86 1.66 -15.60 -5.38
N HIS A 87 1.72 -14.81 -4.30
CA HIS A 87 1.82 -13.35 -4.40
C HIS A 87 3.18 -12.91 -4.93
N GLY A 88 4.27 -13.48 -4.41
CA GLY A 88 5.63 -13.26 -4.91
C GLY A 88 5.88 -13.91 -6.28
N PHE A 89 5.41 -15.15 -6.47
CA PHE A 89 5.59 -15.90 -7.73
C PHE A 89 4.83 -15.28 -8.92
N SER A 90 3.60 -14.78 -8.69
CA SER A 90 2.80 -14.13 -9.75
C SER A 90 3.44 -12.82 -10.25
N GLY A 91 4.05 -12.03 -9.36
CA GLY A 91 4.62 -10.73 -9.72
C GLY A 91 5.70 -10.85 -10.80
N TRP A 92 6.76 -11.62 -10.53
CA TRP A 92 7.87 -11.78 -11.48
C TRP A 92 7.45 -12.50 -12.77
N LEU A 93 6.60 -13.53 -12.67
CA LEU A 93 6.12 -14.28 -13.83
C LEU A 93 5.31 -13.40 -14.80
N ILE A 94 4.50 -12.47 -14.25
CA ILE A 94 3.71 -11.53 -15.05
C ILE A 94 4.61 -10.45 -15.68
N PHE A 95 5.68 -10.04 -15.01
CA PHE A 95 6.71 -9.18 -15.63
C PHE A 95 7.40 -9.86 -16.81
N VAL A 96 7.80 -11.13 -16.66
CA VAL A 96 8.40 -11.92 -17.74
C VAL A 96 7.40 -12.08 -18.90
N PHE A 97 6.14 -12.36 -18.59
CA PHE A 97 5.08 -12.45 -19.59
C PHE A 97 4.87 -11.13 -20.35
N ALA A 98 4.73 -10.00 -19.65
CA ALA A 98 4.57 -8.70 -20.28
C ALA A 98 5.79 -8.30 -21.14
N LEU A 99 7.00 -8.60 -20.66
CA LEU A 99 8.22 -8.38 -21.45
C LEU A 99 8.25 -9.26 -22.71
N SER A 100 7.81 -10.52 -22.61
CA SER A 100 7.73 -11.42 -23.76
C SER A 100 6.74 -10.93 -24.82
N LEU A 101 5.58 -10.38 -24.41
CA LEU A 101 4.62 -9.75 -25.31
C LEU A 101 5.19 -8.50 -25.99
N MET A 102 5.95 -7.67 -25.26
CA MET A 102 6.63 -6.53 -25.85
C MET A 102 7.70 -6.92 -26.87
N VAL A 103 8.50 -7.95 -26.58
CA VAL A 103 9.49 -8.49 -27.52
C VAL A 103 8.81 -9.07 -28.76
N LEU A 104 7.72 -9.82 -28.58
CA LEU A 104 6.92 -10.35 -29.68
C LEU A 104 6.35 -9.22 -30.56
N LEU A 105 5.76 -8.20 -29.94
CA LEU A 105 5.21 -7.06 -30.66
C LEU A 105 6.31 -6.30 -31.44
N HIS A 106 7.48 -6.11 -30.84
CA HIS A 106 8.62 -5.52 -31.54
C HIS A 106 9.07 -6.38 -32.73
N ARG A 107 9.17 -7.71 -32.56
CA ARG A 107 9.49 -8.64 -33.67
C ARG A 107 8.46 -8.55 -34.80
N LEU A 108 7.17 -8.44 -34.49
CA LEU A 108 6.11 -8.24 -35.47
C LEU A 108 6.20 -6.88 -36.17
N LEU A 109 6.50 -5.81 -35.42
CA LEU A 109 6.72 -4.46 -35.98
C LEU A 109 7.96 -4.39 -36.89
N LEU A 110 8.97 -5.25 -36.69
CA LEU A 110 10.11 -5.35 -37.59
C LEU A 110 9.74 -5.98 -38.95
N LEU A 111 8.69 -6.81 -39.01
CA LEU A 111 8.18 -7.37 -40.27
C LEU A 111 7.48 -6.32 -41.14
N VAL A 112 7.01 -5.22 -40.54
CA VAL A 112 6.40 -4.10 -41.27
C VAL A 112 7.52 -3.21 -41.84
N PRO A 113 7.66 -3.10 -43.17
CA PRO A 113 8.66 -2.23 -43.78
C PRO A 113 8.46 -0.78 -43.33
N SER A 114 9.51 -0.16 -42.79
CA SER A 114 9.46 1.27 -42.48
C SER A 114 9.91 2.05 -43.70
N ASN A 115 8.97 2.62 -44.43
CA ASN A 115 9.25 3.64 -45.45
C ASN A 115 9.56 4.95 -44.73
N SER A 116 10.77 5.05 -44.17
CA SER A 116 11.28 6.34 -43.71
C SER A 116 11.47 7.22 -44.96
N PRO A 117 10.86 8.42 -45.05
CA PRO A 117 11.14 9.33 -46.14
C PRO A 117 12.61 9.75 -46.00
N VAL A 118 13.44 9.26 -46.93
CA VAL A 118 14.81 9.73 -47.10
C VAL A 118 14.71 11.24 -47.36
N ARG A 119 15.15 12.03 -46.38
CA ARG A 119 15.28 13.48 -46.53
C ARG A 119 16.33 13.71 -47.62
N GLY A 120 15.87 14.05 -48.82
CA GLY A 120 16.70 14.16 -50.01
C GLY A 120 17.76 15.26 -49.91
N GLY A 121 18.92 14.98 -50.51
CA GLY A 121 20.04 15.91 -50.66
C GLY A 121 21.13 15.35 -51.59
N ALA A 122 20.84 15.40 -52.90
CA ALA A 122 21.72 15.56 -54.08
C ALA A 122 23.01 14.74 -54.30
N SER A 123 22.94 13.87 -55.33
CA SER A 123 23.81 13.75 -56.55
C SER A 123 25.33 13.52 -56.45
N GLY A 124 25.82 12.42 -57.08
CA GLY A 124 27.16 12.37 -57.68
C GLY A 124 27.89 11.01 -57.75
N SER A 125 27.80 10.33 -58.91
CA SER A 125 28.73 9.38 -59.56
C SER A 125 29.15 8.01 -58.96
N ASP A 126 28.60 6.95 -59.57
CA ASP A 126 29.21 5.71 -60.13
C ASP A 126 29.81 4.54 -59.30
N PRO A 127 29.79 3.30 -59.84
CA PRO A 127 29.62 2.05 -59.08
C PRO A 127 30.87 1.14 -59.10
N ALA A 128 31.14 0.44 -57.99
CA ALA A 128 31.73 -0.92 -57.93
C ALA A 128 32.13 -1.28 -56.49
N ALA A 129 32.22 -2.59 -56.25
CA ALA A 129 32.87 -3.28 -55.13
C ALA A 129 32.04 -3.56 -53.86
N ASP A 130 31.58 -4.81 -53.82
CA ASP A 130 31.87 -5.79 -52.78
C ASP A 130 31.40 -5.55 -51.35
N GLY A 131 30.45 -6.42 -50.97
CA GLY A 131 30.75 -7.37 -49.90
C GLY A 131 30.31 -6.99 -48.49
N VAL A 132 30.16 -8.06 -47.72
CA VAL A 132 29.96 -8.10 -46.27
C VAL A 132 28.50 -7.90 -45.83
N GLY A 133 27.87 -9.05 -45.56
CA GLY A 133 26.56 -9.15 -44.96
C GLY A 133 26.42 -8.27 -43.73
N LYS A 134 25.30 -7.53 -43.68
CA LYS A 134 24.84 -6.84 -42.48
C LYS A 134 24.59 -7.88 -41.38
N LYS A 135 25.64 -8.21 -40.62
CA LYS A 135 25.48 -8.88 -39.33
C LYS A 135 24.59 -7.99 -38.49
N SER A 136 23.34 -8.43 -38.30
CA SER A 136 22.43 -7.91 -37.30
C SER A 136 23.18 -7.91 -35.97
N SER A 137 23.65 -6.72 -35.55
CA SER A 137 24.35 -6.57 -34.28
C SER A 137 23.33 -6.87 -33.19
N HIS A 138 23.34 -8.09 -32.67
CA HIS A 138 22.63 -8.40 -31.44
C HIS A 138 23.17 -7.43 -30.38
N ASN A 139 22.32 -6.49 -29.96
CA ASN A 139 22.62 -5.48 -28.94
C ASN A 139 22.76 -6.16 -27.57
N TRP A 140 23.82 -6.95 -27.38
CA TRP A 140 24.14 -7.64 -26.14
C TRP A 140 24.33 -6.64 -25.00
N THR A 141 24.79 -5.43 -25.31
CA THR A 141 24.82 -4.29 -24.39
C THR A 141 23.46 -3.99 -23.75
N ALA A 142 22.36 -4.10 -24.50
CA ALA A 142 21.02 -3.82 -23.99
C ALA A 142 20.50 -4.96 -23.11
N VAL A 143 20.86 -6.21 -23.41
CA VAL A 143 20.60 -7.36 -22.52
C VAL A 143 21.39 -7.21 -21.23
N VAL A 144 22.65 -6.80 -21.30
CA VAL A 144 23.51 -6.58 -20.13
C VAL A 144 22.98 -5.45 -19.26
N ILE A 145 22.64 -4.29 -19.82
CA ILE A 145 22.11 -3.15 -19.04
C ILE A 145 20.77 -3.52 -18.37
N THR A 146 19.86 -4.14 -19.10
CA THR A 146 18.56 -4.58 -18.54
C THR A 146 18.77 -5.60 -17.43
N SER A 147 19.65 -6.58 -17.65
CA SER A 147 20.01 -7.58 -16.62
C SER A 147 20.67 -6.93 -15.42
N VAL A 148 21.55 -5.93 -15.59
CA VAL A 148 22.19 -5.20 -14.48
C VAL A 148 21.18 -4.35 -13.71
N VAL A 149 20.22 -3.71 -14.37
CA VAL A 149 19.16 -2.95 -13.71
C VAL A 149 18.22 -3.89 -12.93
N LEU A 150 17.84 -5.02 -13.52
CA LEU A 150 17.02 -6.03 -12.85
C LEU A 150 17.75 -6.72 -11.69
N LEU A 151 19.02 -7.06 -11.88
CA LEU A 151 19.88 -7.63 -10.83
C LEU A 151 20.17 -6.60 -9.75
N GLY A 152 20.42 -5.34 -10.10
CA GLY A 152 20.64 -4.24 -9.18
C GLY A 152 19.40 -3.93 -8.36
N GLY A 153 18.23 -3.86 -9.00
CA GLY A 153 16.93 -3.73 -8.34
C GLY A 153 16.60 -4.93 -7.44
N GLY A 154 16.89 -6.16 -7.90
CA GLY A 154 16.71 -7.38 -7.12
C GLY A 154 17.63 -7.45 -5.90
N LEU A 155 18.94 -7.24 -6.08
CA LEU A 155 19.94 -7.19 -4.99
C LEU A 155 19.63 -6.06 -4.00
N TRP A 156 19.12 -4.92 -4.47
CA TRP A 156 18.72 -3.82 -3.62
C TRP A 156 17.42 -4.09 -2.86
N SER A 157 16.44 -4.76 -3.47
CA SER A 157 15.24 -5.26 -2.79
C SER A 157 15.62 -6.23 -1.66
N LEU A 158 16.56 -7.14 -1.91
CA LEU A 158 17.10 -8.07 -0.91
C LEU A 158 17.88 -7.38 0.22
N ARG A 159 18.37 -6.14 0.00
CA ARG A 159 19.01 -5.33 1.05
C ARG A 159 18.00 -4.60 1.93
N ILE A 160 16.85 -4.19 1.38
CA ILE A 160 15.80 -3.47 2.11
C ILE A 160 14.96 -4.43 2.97
N SER A 161 14.76 -5.67 2.50
CA SER A 161 14.10 -6.73 3.27
C SER A 161 14.86 -7.15 4.55
N ASN A 162 16.08 -6.65 4.76
CA ASN A 162 16.92 -6.98 5.92
C ASN A 162 16.93 -5.88 6.99
N LEU A 163 16.04 -4.88 6.93
CA LEU A 163 15.87 -3.97 8.07
C LEU A 163 15.19 -4.73 9.22
N PRO A 164 15.88 -4.91 10.36
CA PRO A 164 15.34 -5.73 11.43
C PRO A 164 14.16 -5.02 12.10
N PRO A 165 13.05 -5.71 12.41
CA PRO A 165 11.86 -5.08 12.96
C PRO A 165 12.14 -4.43 14.32
N LEU A 166 11.54 -3.27 14.59
CA LEU A 166 11.56 -2.67 15.91
C LEU A 166 10.58 -3.41 16.82
N GLN A 167 11.07 -4.03 17.88
CA GLN A 167 10.23 -4.76 18.83
C GLN A 167 9.89 -3.93 20.06
N LEU A 168 8.78 -4.25 20.72
CA LEU A 168 8.37 -3.68 21.99
C LEU A 168 8.80 -4.60 23.13
N SER A 169 9.68 -4.15 24.03
CA SER A 169 10.24 -4.96 25.13
C SER A 169 9.19 -5.59 26.04
N SER A 170 8.09 -4.87 26.27
CA SER A 170 7.00 -5.29 27.15
C SER A 170 5.70 -5.59 26.38
N GLY A 171 5.75 -5.53 25.05
CA GLY A 171 4.60 -5.66 24.16
C GLY A 171 3.57 -4.55 24.33
N LEU A 172 2.66 -4.41 23.36
CA LEU A 172 1.61 -3.39 23.39
C LEU A 172 0.53 -3.67 24.44
N SER A 173 0.44 -4.92 24.92
CA SER A 173 -0.48 -5.34 25.99
C SER A 173 -0.19 -4.68 27.34
N SER A 174 1.05 -4.20 27.55
CA SER A 174 1.48 -3.48 28.74
C SER A 174 1.11 -1.99 28.74
N PHE A 175 0.42 -1.52 27.70
CA PHE A 175 0.04 -0.11 27.58
C PHE A 175 -0.82 0.36 28.79
N PRO A 176 -0.56 1.57 29.35
CA PRO A 176 -1.22 2.02 30.57
C PRO A 176 -2.75 2.07 30.49
N LEU A 177 -3.40 1.51 31.51
CA LEU A 177 -4.85 1.56 31.69
C LEU A 177 -5.33 2.81 32.43
N SER A 178 -4.43 3.67 32.93
CA SER A 178 -4.80 4.91 33.59
C SER A 178 -3.91 6.05 33.11
N PHE A 179 -4.52 7.09 32.55
CA PHE A 179 -3.82 8.32 32.13
C PHE A 179 -4.79 9.48 31.95
N GLY A 180 -4.35 10.72 32.23
CA GLY A 180 -5.13 11.92 31.93
C GLY A 180 -6.55 11.94 32.52
N GLY A 181 -6.77 11.31 33.67
CA GLY A 181 -8.09 11.18 34.31
C GLY A 181 -9.00 10.09 33.71
N TRP A 182 -8.50 9.32 32.74
CA TRP A 182 -9.17 8.14 32.19
C TRP A 182 -8.72 6.89 32.92
N THR A 183 -9.65 5.96 33.12
CA THR A 183 -9.38 4.63 33.67
C THR A 183 -10.00 3.60 32.75
N GLY A 184 -9.23 2.61 32.34
CA GLY A 184 -9.61 1.66 31.32
C GLY A 184 -9.55 0.21 31.76
N THR A 185 -10.21 -0.63 30.97
CA THR A 185 -10.24 -2.08 31.09
C THR A 185 -9.87 -2.67 29.73
N THR A 186 -8.90 -3.58 29.69
CA THR A 186 -8.52 -4.25 28.45
C THR A 186 -9.64 -5.15 27.93
N GLU A 187 -9.73 -5.23 26.61
CA GLU A 187 -10.60 -6.16 25.90
C GLU A 187 -9.72 -7.13 25.10
N THR A 188 -10.01 -8.41 25.20
CA THR A 188 -9.29 -9.42 24.43
C THR A 188 -9.78 -9.41 22.99
N LEU A 189 -8.83 -9.41 22.05
CA LEU A 189 -9.10 -9.58 20.63
C LEU A 189 -8.72 -10.99 20.19
N ASP A 190 -9.51 -11.55 19.28
CA ASP A 190 -9.14 -12.78 18.59
C ASP A 190 -7.84 -12.53 17.81
N PRO A 191 -6.79 -13.36 18.00
CA PRO A 191 -5.53 -13.23 17.25
C PRO A 191 -5.72 -13.15 15.74
N ARG A 192 -6.73 -13.82 15.19
CA ARG A 192 -7.03 -13.79 13.76
C ARG A 192 -7.47 -12.40 13.27
N ILE A 193 -8.16 -11.62 14.11
CA ILE A 193 -8.56 -10.24 13.79
C ILE A 193 -7.34 -9.32 13.78
N VAL A 194 -6.38 -9.56 14.67
CA VAL A 194 -5.11 -8.82 14.72
C VAL A 194 -4.31 -9.07 13.45
N GLU A 195 -4.15 -10.33 13.05
CA GLU A 195 -3.45 -10.72 11.83
C GLU A 195 -4.10 -10.14 10.56
N LEU A 196 -5.42 -10.26 10.43
CA LEU A 196 -6.18 -9.69 9.30
C LEU A 196 -6.12 -8.17 9.23
N SER A 197 -5.89 -7.49 10.36
CA SER A 197 -5.73 -6.03 10.39
C SER A 197 -4.37 -5.56 9.88
N GLY A 198 -3.40 -6.47 9.69
CA GLY A 198 -2.02 -6.14 9.32
C GLY A 198 -1.14 -5.68 10.48
N ALA A 199 -1.62 -5.85 11.72
CA ALA A 199 -0.87 -5.55 12.94
C ALA A 199 -0.02 -6.76 13.38
N GLU A 200 1.19 -6.52 13.88
CA GLU A 200 2.00 -7.54 14.56
C GLU A 200 1.56 -7.70 16.02
N GLU A 201 1.22 -6.57 16.65
CA GLU A 201 0.68 -6.52 18.00
C GLU A 201 -0.53 -5.57 18.02
N ALA A 202 -1.51 -5.86 18.87
CA ALA A 202 -2.66 -4.98 19.06
C ALA A 202 -3.01 -4.81 20.53
N PHE A 203 -3.52 -3.63 20.85
CA PHE A 203 -4.06 -3.28 22.14
C PHE A 203 -5.48 -2.77 21.96
N ASN A 204 -6.40 -3.31 22.76
CA ASN A 204 -7.78 -2.88 22.79
C ASN A 204 -8.22 -2.68 24.25
N ALA A 205 -8.83 -1.54 24.53
CA ALA A 205 -9.35 -1.22 25.85
C ALA A 205 -10.52 -0.22 25.78
N ALA A 206 -11.45 -0.34 26.71
CA ALA A 206 -12.47 0.67 26.96
C ALA A 206 -12.03 1.57 28.12
N TYR A 207 -11.99 2.88 27.90
CA TYR A 207 -11.64 3.90 28.88
C TYR A 207 -12.86 4.71 29.31
N PHE A 208 -12.92 5.00 30.60
CA PHE A 208 -14.00 5.69 31.27
C PHE A 208 -13.48 6.90 32.04
N THR A 209 -14.33 7.91 32.20
CA THR A 209 -14.11 9.02 33.15
C THR A 209 -15.23 9.05 34.18
N ASN A 210 -14.96 9.64 35.34
CA ASN A 210 -15.97 9.86 36.39
C ASN A 210 -17.16 10.72 35.91
N GLY A 211 -16.98 11.50 34.82
CA GLY A 211 -18.03 12.30 34.20
C GLY A 211 -18.86 11.55 33.13
N GLY A 212 -18.75 10.23 33.03
CA GLY A 212 -19.54 9.41 32.09
C GLY A 212 -19.02 9.39 30.65
N GLY A 213 -17.83 9.94 30.39
CA GLY A 213 -17.18 9.79 29.09
C GLY A 213 -16.70 8.36 28.87
N LEU A 214 -17.06 7.77 27.73
CA LEU A 214 -16.64 6.43 27.29
C LEU A 214 -15.86 6.54 25.98
N VAL A 215 -14.67 5.95 25.90
CA VAL A 215 -13.87 5.82 24.67
C VAL A 215 -13.32 4.41 24.57
N SER A 216 -13.65 3.69 23.49
CA SER A 216 -12.98 2.44 23.12
C SER A 216 -11.76 2.78 22.26
N LEU A 217 -10.60 2.26 22.61
CA LEU A 217 -9.35 2.50 21.93
C LEU A 217 -8.83 1.20 21.32
N TYR A 218 -8.57 1.22 20.02
CA TYR A 218 -7.75 0.24 19.34
C TYR A 218 -6.41 0.86 18.93
N VAL A 219 -5.30 0.17 19.21
CA VAL A 219 -3.97 0.50 18.70
C VAL A 219 -3.38 -0.77 18.06
N GLY A 220 -3.04 -0.69 16.78
CA GLY A 220 -2.26 -1.71 16.09
C GLY A 220 -0.82 -1.23 15.91
N TYR A 221 0.14 -2.08 16.22
CA TYR A 221 1.57 -1.82 16.08
C TYR A 221 2.19 -2.75 15.04
N ARG A 222 3.13 -2.20 14.28
CA ARG A 222 3.98 -2.94 13.35
C ARG A 222 5.41 -2.42 13.41
N GLY A 223 6.35 -3.32 13.69
CA GLY A 223 7.78 -3.03 13.80
C GLY A 223 8.53 -3.06 12.47
N SER A 224 7.96 -3.67 11.42
CA SER A 224 8.55 -3.72 10.08
C SER A 224 7.79 -2.87 9.05
N PRO A 225 8.49 -2.13 8.17
CA PRO A 225 7.86 -1.50 7.00
C PRO A 225 7.48 -2.50 5.90
N PHE A 226 8.02 -3.73 5.92
CA PHE A 226 7.77 -4.79 4.93
C PHE A 226 7.68 -6.17 5.60
N THR A 227 6.46 -6.63 5.88
CA THR A 227 6.21 -8.03 6.29
C THR A 227 5.74 -8.87 5.11
N GLU A 228 5.86 -10.19 5.23
CA GLU A 228 5.39 -11.19 4.26
C GLU A 228 3.86 -11.19 4.08
N SER A 229 3.11 -10.75 5.10
CA SER A 229 1.67 -10.55 4.99
C SER A 229 1.39 -9.30 4.15
N ALA A 230 0.66 -9.47 3.04
CA ALA A 230 0.25 -8.39 2.14
C ALA A 230 -0.81 -7.44 2.79
N ASN A 231 -1.14 -7.67 4.06
CA ASN A 231 -2.16 -6.97 4.82
C ASN A 231 -1.57 -5.69 5.42
N PHE A 232 -1.79 -4.59 4.71
CA PHE A 232 -1.56 -3.25 5.26
C PHE A 232 -2.72 -2.89 6.18
N PHE A 233 -2.48 -2.04 7.19
CA PHE A 233 -3.59 -1.47 7.96
C PHE A 233 -4.68 -0.92 7.02
N HIS A 234 -5.88 -1.48 7.14
CA HIS A 234 -7.03 -1.05 6.36
C HIS A 234 -7.79 0.04 7.10
N SER A 235 -8.33 1.01 6.36
CA SER A 235 -9.20 2.04 6.96
C SER A 235 -10.49 1.39 7.51
N PRO A 236 -11.07 1.91 8.61
CA PRO A 236 -12.38 1.48 9.14
C PRO A 236 -13.51 1.50 8.10
N ASN A 237 -13.33 2.22 6.98
CA ASN A 237 -14.24 2.21 5.84
C ASN A 237 -14.49 0.80 5.26
N VAL A 238 -13.57 -0.15 5.47
CA VAL A 238 -13.71 -1.55 5.01
C VAL A 238 -14.35 -2.42 6.09
N CYS A 239 -13.90 -2.31 7.34
CA CYS A 239 -14.31 -3.21 8.43
C CYS A 239 -15.66 -2.84 9.08
N MET A 240 -16.02 -1.55 9.12
CA MET A 240 -17.25 -1.14 9.82
C MET A 240 -18.52 -1.54 9.07
N PRO A 241 -18.61 -1.40 7.73
CA PRO A 241 -19.78 -1.86 6.98
C PRO A 241 -20.03 -3.36 7.07
N SER A 242 -18.99 -4.20 7.07
CA SER A 242 -19.13 -5.66 7.19
C SER A 242 -19.69 -6.10 8.55
N LEU A 243 -19.49 -5.29 9.60
CA LEU A 243 -20.08 -5.48 10.93
C LEU A 243 -21.52 -4.92 11.04
N GLY A 244 -22.08 -4.42 9.93
CA GLY A 244 -23.42 -3.87 9.85
C GLY A 244 -23.54 -2.40 10.27
N TRP A 245 -22.43 -1.66 10.36
CA TRP A 245 -22.45 -0.22 10.61
C TRP A 245 -22.63 0.56 9.31
N LYS A 246 -23.60 1.46 9.27
CA LYS A 246 -23.77 2.40 8.17
C LYS A 246 -22.89 3.61 8.41
N THR A 247 -22.11 3.98 7.40
CA THR A 247 -21.35 5.23 7.43
C THR A 247 -22.26 6.38 7.06
N LEU A 248 -22.40 7.38 7.94
CA LEU A 248 -23.19 8.58 7.68
C LEU A 248 -22.33 9.69 7.08
N GLN A 249 -21.11 9.88 7.60
CA GLN A 249 -20.23 10.98 7.22
C GLN A 249 -18.77 10.61 7.45
N ILE A 250 -17.89 11.06 6.55
CA ILE A 250 -16.42 10.96 6.69
C ILE A 250 -15.81 12.31 6.32
N ASP A 251 -15.08 12.91 7.25
CA ASP A 251 -14.36 14.17 7.05
C ASP A 251 -12.93 14.08 7.60
N SER A 252 -12.17 15.16 7.43
CA SER A 252 -10.92 15.37 8.15
C SER A 252 -11.18 16.30 9.35
N HIS A 253 -10.54 16.03 10.48
CA HIS A 253 -10.60 16.86 11.68
C HIS A 253 -9.18 17.17 12.16
N THR A 254 -8.95 18.39 12.62
CA THR A 254 -7.63 18.81 13.13
C THR A 254 -7.74 19.11 14.62
N ILE A 255 -6.91 18.43 15.40
CA ILE A 255 -6.84 18.57 16.86
C ILE A 255 -5.62 19.40 17.20
N ASP A 256 -5.83 20.55 17.85
CA ASP A 256 -4.77 21.44 18.31
C ASP A 256 -4.23 21.02 19.69
N GLY A 257 -2.98 21.42 19.98
CA GLY A 257 -2.35 21.20 21.27
C GLY A 257 -2.04 19.73 21.57
N VAL A 258 -1.77 18.94 20.53
CA VAL A 258 -1.37 17.53 20.68
C VAL A 258 0.12 17.45 20.99
N PRO A 259 0.55 16.76 22.06
CA PRO A 259 1.97 16.59 22.39
C PRO A 259 2.76 16.03 21.20
N VAL A 260 4.04 16.43 21.08
CA VAL A 260 4.97 16.09 19.97
C VAL A 260 4.65 16.75 18.64
N PHE A 261 3.40 16.68 18.19
CA PHE A 261 3.02 17.10 16.84
C PHE A 261 2.48 18.53 16.75
N GLY A 262 2.06 19.12 17.88
CA GLY A 262 1.41 20.43 17.93
C GLY A 262 -0.02 20.39 17.40
N GLN A 263 -0.18 20.02 16.13
CA GLN A 263 -1.47 19.76 15.49
C GLN A 263 -1.52 18.34 14.94
N LEU A 264 -2.66 17.68 15.12
CA LEU A 264 -2.91 16.32 14.64
C LEU A 264 -4.12 16.31 13.72
N THR A 265 -3.91 16.00 12.44
CA THR A 265 -5.02 15.79 11.51
C THR A 265 -5.41 14.31 11.51
N VAL A 266 -6.68 14.03 11.78
CA VAL A 266 -7.27 12.70 11.85
C VAL A 266 -8.42 12.58 10.84
N ARG A 267 -8.76 11.34 10.47
CA ARG A 267 -10.04 11.08 9.79
C ARG A 267 -11.14 10.96 10.84
N LYS A 268 -12.22 11.71 10.64
CA LYS A 268 -13.43 11.68 11.44
C LYS A 268 -14.50 10.93 10.67
N MET A 269 -15.14 9.97 11.33
CA MET A 269 -16.20 9.14 10.73
C MET A 269 -17.36 9.02 11.70
N VAL A 270 -18.57 9.29 11.23
CA VAL A 270 -19.80 9.06 11.98
C VAL A 270 -20.47 7.80 11.44
N ILE A 271 -20.72 6.84 12.32
CA ILE A 271 -21.34 5.56 11.98
C ILE A 271 -22.61 5.33 12.78
N GLU A 272 -23.53 4.56 12.22
CA GLU A 272 -24.82 4.26 12.83
C GLU A 272 -25.19 2.77 12.65
N LYS A 273 -25.69 2.15 13.72
CA LYS A 273 -26.24 0.79 13.71
C LYS A 273 -27.42 0.72 14.65
N MET A 274 -28.59 0.33 14.12
CA MET A 274 -29.82 0.16 14.92
C MET A 274 -30.18 1.39 15.78
N GLY A 275 -29.97 2.60 15.25
CA GLY A 275 -30.23 3.87 15.95
C GLY A 275 -29.15 4.30 16.94
N ILE A 276 -28.11 3.49 17.17
CA ILE A 276 -26.94 3.86 17.95
C ILE A 276 -25.93 4.53 17.03
N ARG A 277 -25.52 5.75 17.39
CA ARG A 277 -24.48 6.49 16.67
C ARG A 277 -23.15 6.43 17.41
N GLN A 278 -22.06 6.37 16.64
CA GLN A 278 -20.71 6.46 17.16
C GLN A 278 -19.88 7.41 16.32
N LEU A 279 -18.97 8.10 17.00
CA LEU A 279 -17.94 8.93 16.40
C LEU A 279 -16.62 8.17 16.48
N VAL A 280 -15.97 8.04 15.32
CA VAL A 280 -14.72 7.30 15.13
C VAL A 280 -13.68 8.29 14.65
N TYR A 281 -12.55 8.37 15.35
CA TYR A 281 -11.33 8.90 14.77
C TYR A 281 -10.42 7.76 14.36
N TYR A 282 -9.65 7.98 13.30
CA TYR A 282 -8.51 7.15 13.01
C TYR A 282 -7.40 7.92 12.31
N TRP A 283 -6.17 7.47 12.52
CA TRP A 283 -4.99 7.95 11.81
C TRP A 283 -3.90 6.89 11.82
N PHE A 284 -2.90 7.12 10.98
CA PHE A 284 -1.67 6.35 10.91
C PHE A 284 -0.54 7.22 11.40
N GLN A 285 0.41 6.65 12.13
CA GLN A 285 1.59 7.37 12.55
C GLN A 285 2.84 6.51 12.49
N THR A 286 3.93 7.15 12.11
CA THR A 286 5.28 6.63 12.25
C THR A 286 5.99 7.38 13.38
N ASN A 287 7.24 7.04 13.67
CA ASN A 287 8.04 7.71 14.69
C ASN A 287 8.16 9.25 14.53
N ARG A 288 7.92 9.80 13.33
CA ARG A 288 8.16 11.22 13.01
C ARG A 288 7.01 11.92 12.30
N ARG A 289 6.01 11.18 11.82
CA ARG A 289 4.93 11.73 11.00
C ARG A 289 3.60 11.11 11.36
N VAL A 290 2.55 11.91 11.23
CA VAL A 290 1.16 11.46 11.32
C VAL A 290 0.51 11.68 9.96
N SER A 291 -0.29 10.71 9.52
CA SER A 291 -1.04 10.77 8.28
C SER A 291 -2.49 10.32 8.51
N ALA A 292 -3.44 11.14 8.07
CA ALA A 292 -4.85 10.78 8.02
C ALA A 292 -5.20 9.95 6.76
N ASP A 293 -4.27 9.86 5.80
CA ASP A 293 -4.43 9.13 4.54
C ASP A 293 -3.51 7.90 4.50
N VAL A 294 -4.11 6.74 4.18
CA VAL A 294 -3.41 5.44 4.08
C VAL A 294 -2.29 5.49 3.03
N ASN A 295 -2.54 6.15 1.89
CA ASN A 295 -1.58 6.21 0.78
C ASN A 295 -0.41 7.13 1.11
N LEU A 296 -0.68 8.24 1.80
CA LEU A 296 0.38 9.13 2.27
C LEU A 296 1.26 8.43 3.31
N ASN A 297 0.67 7.65 4.21
CA ASN A 297 1.42 6.85 5.17
C ASN A 297 2.33 5.82 4.46
N ARG A 298 1.81 5.12 3.45
CA ARG A 298 2.59 4.16 2.63
C ARG A 298 3.78 4.84 1.94
N LEU A 299 3.59 6.05 1.42
CA LEU A 299 4.69 6.82 0.82
C LEU A 299 5.76 7.16 1.86
N HIS A 300 5.35 7.62 3.04
CA HIS A 300 6.28 7.93 4.13
C HIS A 300 7.08 6.70 4.58
N LEU A 301 6.43 5.55 4.79
CA LEU A 301 7.10 4.30 5.12
C LEU A 301 8.10 3.89 4.04
N THR A 302 7.72 4.04 2.77
CA THR A 302 8.61 3.75 1.64
C THR A 302 9.83 4.68 1.67
N LEU A 303 9.64 5.99 1.85
CA LEU A 303 10.75 6.96 1.94
C LEU A 303 11.68 6.66 3.13
N HIS A 304 11.13 6.30 4.29
CA HIS A 304 11.93 5.91 5.47
C HIS A 304 12.78 4.67 5.23
N ALA A 305 12.21 3.66 4.56
CA ALA A 305 12.93 2.46 4.15
C ALA A 305 14.07 2.78 3.17
N LEU A 306 13.85 3.69 2.21
CA LEU A 306 14.88 4.15 1.27
C LEU A 306 16.02 4.87 1.99
N GLU A 307 15.70 5.64 3.02
CA GLU A 307 16.66 6.33 3.89
C GLU A 307 17.35 5.40 4.91
N ARG A 308 17.02 4.09 4.93
CA ARG A 308 17.48 3.10 5.93
C ARG A 308 17.24 3.50 7.39
N LYS A 309 16.19 4.26 7.64
CA LYS A 309 15.79 4.59 9.01
C LYS A 309 14.78 3.56 9.46
N ASN A 310 15.15 2.78 10.47
CA ASN A 310 14.20 1.88 11.11
C ASN A 310 13.04 2.70 11.68
N THR A 311 11.81 2.25 11.42
CA THR A 311 10.61 2.94 11.85
C THR A 311 9.51 1.92 12.08
N TYR A 312 8.60 2.25 13.00
CA TYR A 312 7.39 1.49 13.23
C TYR A 312 6.21 2.21 12.58
N ASP A 313 5.14 1.46 12.37
CA ASP A 313 3.84 1.97 11.93
C ASP A 313 2.80 1.67 12.99
N LEU A 314 1.96 2.66 13.28
CA LEU A 314 0.88 2.56 14.25
C LEU A 314 -0.43 2.96 13.58
N PHE A 315 -1.46 2.14 13.81
CA PHE A 315 -2.82 2.48 13.49
C PHE A 315 -3.60 2.69 14.78
N ILE A 316 -4.16 3.89 14.96
CA ILE A 316 -4.84 4.27 16.20
C ILE A 316 -6.27 4.64 15.86
N ARG A 317 -7.22 4.09 16.62
CA ARG A 317 -8.66 4.27 16.40
C ARG A 317 -9.43 4.38 17.72
N PRO A 318 -9.60 5.58 18.27
CA PRO A 318 -10.54 5.81 19.36
C PRO A 318 -11.97 5.99 18.82
N ILE A 319 -12.93 5.40 19.53
CA ILE A 319 -14.36 5.41 19.21
C ILE A 319 -15.13 5.84 20.46
N THR A 320 -16.11 6.71 20.28
CA THR A 320 -17.02 7.10 21.35
C THR A 320 -18.48 7.03 20.88
N PRO A 321 -19.43 6.63 21.74
CA PRO A 321 -20.85 6.76 21.40
C PRO A 321 -21.23 8.24 21.21
N VAL A 322 -22.28 8.50 20.44
CA VAL A 322 -22.97 9.80 20.40
C VAL A 322 -24.34 9.56 21.01
N GLY A 323 -24.56 10.10 22.22
CA GLY A 323 -25.83 9.92 22.93
C GLY A 323 -27.04 10.47 22.15
N PRO A 324 -28.26 9.94 22.35
CA PRO A 324 -29.45 10.39 21.61
C PRO A 324 -29.81 11.88 21.80
N ALA A 325 -29.43 12.45 22.95
CA ALA A 325 -29.60 13.86 23.31
C ALA A 325 -28.26 14.61 23.41
N GLU A 326 -27.16 13.96 23.05
CA GLU A 326 -25.81 14.55 23.07
C GLU A 326 -25.54 15.24 21.73
N ASP A 327 -25.07 16.48 21.77
CA ASP A 327 -24.62 17.16 20.55
C ASP A 327 -23.34 16.48 20.01
N ALA A 328 -23.22 16.37 18.69
CA ALA A 328 -22.05 15.79 18.04
C ALA A 328 -20.75 16.53 18.45
N ALA A 329 -20.84 17.84 18.72
CA ALA A 329 -19.73 18.63 19.22
C ALA A 329 -19.23 18.18 20.61
N MET A 330 -20.11 17.66 21.47
CA MET A 330 -19.72 17.14 22.78
C MET A 330 -18.94 15.83 22.67
N ALA A 331 -19.38 14.93 21.79
CA ALA A 331 -18.67 13.70 21.47
C ALA A 331 -17.30 13.98 20.82
N GLU A 332 -17.25 14.98 19.94
CA GLU A 332 -16.01 15.46 19.32
C GLU A 332 -15.03 16.01 20.36
N ALA A 333 -15.49 16.91 21.22
CA ALA A 333 -14.67 17.46 22.30
C ALA A 333 -14.18 16.38 23.29
N ARG A 334 -14.98 15.32 23.51
CA ARG A 334 -14.57 14.16 24.31
C ARG A 334 -13.42 13.40 23.64
N LEU A 335 -13.51 13.10 22.34
CA LEU A 335 -12.41 12.47 21.61
C LEU A 335 -11.17 13.36 21.54
N ASP A 336 -11.31 14.66 21.34
CA ASP A 336 -10.17 15.58 21.29
C ASP A 336 -9.40 15.65 22.62
N ARG A 337 -10.11 15.61 23.76
CA ARG A 337 -9.48 15.51 25.08
C ARG A 337 -8.80 14.15 25.29
N PHE A 338 -9.47 13.07 24.91
CA PHE A 338 -8.90 11.72 25.01
C PHE A 338 -7.63 11.60 24.16
N THR A 339 -7.67 12.02 22.90
CA THR A 339 -6.54 11.97 21.98
C THR A 339 -5.34 12.76 22.49
N ARG A 340 -5.54 13.95 23.06
CA ARG A 340 -4.43 14.73 23.67
C ARG A 340 -3.76 13.98 24.82
N ALA A 341 -4.55 13.38 25.71
CA ALA A 341 -4.04 12.60 26.82
C ALA A 341 -3.34 11.31 26.34
N LEU A 342 -3.97 10.58 25.41
CA LEU A 342 -3.45 9.38 24.77
C LEU A 342 -2.08 9.64 24.13
N MET A 343 -1.96 10.71 23.34
CA MET A 343 -0.72 11.00 22.60
C MET A 343 0.45 11.32 23.53
N SER A 344 0.18 11.97 24.67
CA SER A 344 1.20 12.18 25.72
C SER A 344 1.72 10.85 26.24
N THR A 345 0.81 9.95 26.63
CA THR A 345 1.15 8.65 27.23
C THR A 345 1.77 7.70 26.21
N LEU A 346 1.24 7.66 24.99
CA LEU A 346 1.72 6.80 23.91
C LEU A 346 3.14 7.17 23.49
N THR A 347 3.45 8.46 23.41
CA THR A 347 4.82 8.89 23.10
C THR A 347 5.80 8.44 24.16
N ALA A 348 5.48 8.65 25.45
CA ALA A 348 6.33 8.23 26.56
C ALA A 348 6.52 6.70 26.57
N PHE A 349 5.42 5.96 26.42
CA PHE A 349 5.43 4.50 26.37
C PHE A 349 6.33 3.97 25.24
N LEU A 350 6.20 4.50 24.02
CA LEU A 350 7.01 4.07 22.88
C LEU A 350 8.49 4.45 23.06
N ALA A 351 8.78 5.61 23.63
CA ALA A 351 10.16 6.03 23.90
C ALA A 351 10.88 5.09 24.89
N GLU A 352 10.15 4.52 25.85
CA GLU A 352 10.68 3.60 26.85
C GLU A 352 10.74 2.15 26.38
N ASN A 353 9.82 1.73 25.51
CA ASN A 353 9.62 0.31 25.17
C ASN A 353 10.09 -0.10 23.78
N VAL A 354 10.34 0.84 22.86
CA VAL A 354 10.86 0.50 21.53
C VAL A 354 12.34 0.15 21.64
N VAL A 355 12.66 -1.12 21.45
CA VAL A 355 14.03 -1.61 21.46
C VAL A 355 14.52 -1.76 20.03
N ALA A 356 15.62 -1.06 19.71
CA ALA A 356 16.34 -1.33 18.48
C ALA A 356 17.02 -2.69 18.58
N PRO A 357 16.92 -3.55 17.56
CA PRO A 357 17.55 -4.88 17.57
C PRO A 357 19.07 -4.74 17.75
N ASP A 358 19.66 -5.70 18.47
CA ASP A 358 21.06 -5.69 18.89
C ASP A 358 22.01 -5.31 17.74
N GLY A 359 22.79 -4.24 17.93
CA GLY A 359 23.89 -3.86 17.05
C GLY A 359 23.73 -2.58 16.21
N VAL A 360 22.65 -1.81 16.37
CA VAL A 360 22.53 -0.48 15.75
C VAL A 360 22.59 0.60 16.84
N LYS A 361 23.78 1.20 17.00
CA LYS A 361 23.98 2.46 17.73
C LYS A 361 23.61 3.67 16.86
#